data_AF-A0A355WLC2-F1
#
_entry.id   AF-A0A355WLC2-F1
#
_cell.length_a   1.000
_cell.length_b   1.000
_cell.length_c   1.000
_cell.angle_alpha   90.00
_cell.angle_beta   90.00
_cell.angle_gamma   90.00
#
_symmetry.space_group_name_H-M   'P 1'
#
loop_
_entity.id
_entity.type
_entity.pdbx_description
1 polymer ?
#
loop_
_entity_poly.entity_id
_entity_poly.type
_entity_poly.pdbx_seq_one_letter_code
_entity_poly.pdbx_strand_id
1 'polypeptide(L)' 'MDFALTEEQDAIFELAYAFGQDEIAPYAQAWDVIGEIPKDLWPKLGALGLGGIYVSEKYGGSGLSRLD' A
#
# COMPACT_ATOMS: atom_id res chain seq x y z
N MET A 1 23.61 15.55 8.18
CA MET A 1 22.77 14.36 7.94
C MET A 1 21.79 14.75 6.86
N ASP A 2 21.63 13.88 5.88
CA ASP A 2 20.56 14.01 4.90
C ASP A 2 19.33 13.28 5.44
N PHE A 3 18.16 13.91 5.32
CA PHE A 3 16.88 13.42 5.81
C PHE A 3 15.85 13.27 4.69
N ALA A 4 16.25 13.57 3.44
CA ALA A 4 15.40 13.35 2.29
C ALA A 4 15.21 11.84 2.06
N LEU A 5 14.02 11.47 1.59
CA LEU A 5 13.77 10.16 1.05
C LEU A 5 14.53 9.99 -0.27
N THR A 6 14.79 8.74 -0.64
CA THR A 6 15.26 8.44 -2.00
C THR A 6 14.11 8.61 -3.00
N GLU A 7 14.42 8.79 -4.28
CA GLU A 7 13.40 8.85 -5.33
C GLU A 7 12.51 7.59 -5.36
N GLU A 8 13.09 6.44 -5.02
CA GLU A 8 12.36 5.17 -4.91
C GLU A 8 11.38 5.17 -3.74
N GLN A 9 11.80 5.66 -2.56
CA GLN A 9 10.94 5.82 -1.39
C GLN A 9 9.80 6.80 -1.64
N ASP A 10 10.08 7.93 -2.29
CA ASP A 10 9.04 8.87 -2.69
C ASP A 10 8.04 8.23 -3.68
N ALA A 11 8.52 7.46 -4.64
CA ALA A 11 7.65 6.76 -5.60
C ALA A 11 6.74 5.72 -4.92
N ILE A 12 7.26 4.97 -3.93
CA ILE A 12 6.47 4.02 -3.14
C ILE A 12 5.41 4.76 -2.32
N PHE A 13 5.78 5.88 -1.69
CA PHE A 13 4.84 6.72 -0.95
C PHE A 13 3.71 7.23 -1.84
N GLU A 14 4.03 7.81 -3.01
CA GLU A 14 3.03 8.33 -3.94
C GLU A 14 2.09 7.24 -4.46
N LEU A 15 2.62 6.04 -4.74
CA LEU A 15 1.81 4.88 -5.14
C LEU A 15 0.79 4.51 -4.05
N ALA A 16 1.25 4.39 -2.79
CA ALA A 16 0.39 4.04 -1.67
C ALA A 16 -0.63 5.14 -1.37
N TYR A 17 -0.21 6.41 -1.47
CA TYR A 17 -1.06 7.57 -1.27
C TYR A 17 -2.18 7.64 -2.32
N ALA A 18 -1.83 7.52 -3.60
CA ALA A 18 -2.81 7.54 -4.69
C ALA A 18 -3.83 6.40 -4.55
N PHE A 19 -3.38 5.17 -4.30
CA PHE A 19 -4.29 4.05 -4.05
C PHE A 19 -5.22 4.30 -2.88
N GLY A 20 -4.70 4.84 -1.77
CA GLY A 20 -5.50 5.21 -0.61
C GLY A 20 -6.58 6.25 -0.95
N GLN A 21 -6.24 7.27 -1.75
CA GLN A 21 -7.19 8.31 -2.13
C GLN A 21 -8.26 7.83 -3.12
N ASP A 22 -7.90 6.96 -4.05
CA ASP A 22 -8.81 6.55 -5.11
C ASP A 22 -9.67 5.34 -4.71
N GLU A 23 -9.11 4.39 -3.94
CA GLU A 23 -9.74 3.09 -3.69
C GLU A 23 -10.24 2.93 -2.23
N ILE A 24 -9.76 3.73 -1.28
CA ILE A 24 -10.10 3.60 0.15
C ILE A 24 -10.89 4.82 0.65
N ALA A 25 -10.34 6.02 0.51
CA ALA A 25 -10.87 7.25 1.11
C ALA A 25 -12.35 7.53 0.76
N PRO A 26 -12.85 7.29 -0.47
CA PRO A 26 -14.25 7.55 -0.80
C PRO A 26 -15.25 6.66 -0.05
N TYR A 27 -14.80 5.50 0.43
CA TYR A 27 -15.66 4.46 1.00
C TYR A 27 -15.42 4.21 2.49
N ALA A 28 -14.30 4.68 3.04
CA ALA A 28 -13.84 4.36 4.40
C ALA A 28 -14.91 4.59 5.49
N GLN A 29 -15.65 5.70 5.42
CA GLN A 29 -16.72 5.99 6.40
C GLN A 29 -17.88 4.99 6.31
N ALA A 30 -18.26 4.57 5.09
CA ALA A 30 -19.32 3.60 4.91
C ALA A 30 -18.89 2.22 5.44
N TRP A 31 -17.64 1.81 5.16
CA TRP A 31 -17.05 0.57 5.65
C TRP A 31 -16.96 0.51 7.17
N ASP A 32 -16.63 1.62 7.81
CA ASP A 32 -16.61 1.73 9.28
C ASP A 32 -18.01 1.51 9.88
N VAL A 33 -19.04 2.15 9.32
CA VAL A 33 -20.43 2.01 9.79
C VAL A 33 -20.95 0.58 9.66
N ILE A 34 -20.63 -0.10 8.55
CA ILE A 34 -21.08 -1.49 8.31
C ILE A 34 -20.15 -2.53 8.94
N GLY A 35 -18.93 -2.13 9.32
CA GLY A 35 -17.91 -3.01 9.89
C GLY A 35 -17.26 -3.97 8.88
N GLU A 36 -17.27 -3.65 7.58
CA GLU A 36 -16.77 -4.54 6.53
C GLU A 36 -15.99 -3.78 5.46
N ILE A 37 -14.79 -4.29 5.15
CA ILE A 37 -13.97 -3.86 4.01
C ILE A 37 -14.17 -4.87 2.86
N PRO A 38 -14.48 -4.40 1.64
CA PRO A 38 -14.66 -5.27 0.48
C PRO A 38 -13.44 -6.16 0.20
N LYS A 39 -13.67 -7.45 -0.01
CA LYS A 39 -12.58 -8.42 -0.19
C LYS A 39 -11.81 -8.25 -1.50
N ASP A 40 -12.43 -7.64 -2.50
CA ASP A 40 -11.82 -7.32 -3.78
C ASP A 40 -10.77 -6.20 -3.69
N LEU A 41 -10.72 -5.45 -2.59
CA LEU A 41 -9.65 -4.49 -2.31
C LEU A 41 -8.29 -5.20 -2.13
N TRP A 42 -8.27 -6.38 -1.48
CA TRP A 42 -7.01 -7.05 -1.13
C TRP A 42 -6.19 -7.51 -2.33
N PRO A 43 -6.77 -8.13 -3.38
CA PRO A 43 -6.03 -8.42 -4.60
C PRO A 43 -5.46 -7.17 -5.29
N LYS A 44 -6.19 -6.05 -5.29
CA LYS A 44 -5.69 -4.79 -5.85
C LYS A 44 -4.47 -4.28 -5.08
N LEU A 45 -4.57 -4.24 -3.75
CA LEU A 45 -3.47 -3.86 -2.86
C LEU A 45 -2.25 -4.79 -3.04
N GLY A 46 -2.50 -6.10 -3.15
CA GLY A 46 -1.46 -7.11 -3.37
C GLY A 46 -0.73 -6.94 -4.71
N ALA A 47 -1.45 -6.59 -5.77
CA ALA A 47 -0.86 -6.33 -7.09
C ALA A 47 0.08 -5.11 -7.10
N LEU A 48 -0.07 -4.20 -6.14
CA LEU A 48 0.84 -3.07 -5.91
C LEU A 48 2.04 -3.43 -5.01
N GLY A 49 2.14 -4.68 -4.55
CA GLY A 49 3.18 -5.12 -3.61
C GLY A 49 2.93 -4.74 -2.14
N LEU A 50 1.90 -3.94 -1.86
CA LEU A 50 1.59 -3.47 -0.50
C LEU A 50 1.05 -4.58 0.42
N GLY A 51 0.63 -5.72 -0.14
CA GLY A 51 0.20 -6.90 0.60
C GLY A 51 1.35 -7.76 1.17
N GLY A 52 2.60 -7.49 0.80
CA GLY A 52 3.75 -8.34 1.13
C GLY A 52 5.07 -7.59 1.21
N ILE A 53 5.08 -6.42 1.87
CA ILE A 53 6.20 -5.46 1.92
C ILE A 53 7.55 -6.14 2.22
N TYR A 54 7.64 -6.86 3.35
CA TYR A 54 8.90 -7.51 3.78
C TYR A 54 9.14 -8.90 3.18
N VAL A 55 8.17 -9.44 2.44
CA VAL A 55 8.28 -10.79 1.89
C VAL A 55 9.15 -10.71 0.64
N SER A 56 10.11 -11.62 0.49
CA SER A 56 10.98 -11.60 -0.69
C SER A 56 10.21 -11.93 -1.98
N GLU A 57 10.71 -11.42 -3.10
CA GLU A 57 10.15 -11.66 -4.43
C GLU A 57 10.02 -13.16 -4.77
N LYS A 58 10.91 -14.00 -4.24
CA LYS A 58 10.84 -15.47 -4.37
C LYS A 58 9.49 -16.04 -3.94
N TYR A 59 8.83 -15.40 -2.97
CA TYR A 59 7.53 -15.80 -2.45
C TYR A 59 6.42 -14.84 -2.87
N GLY A 60 6.68 -13.94 -3.83
CA GLY A 60 5.72 -13.00 -4.38
C GLY A 60 5.50 -11.72 -3.56
N GLY A 61 6.43 -11.36 -2.67
CA GLY A 61 6.40 -10.06 -1.97
C GLY A 61 7.32 -9.02 -2.61
N SER A 62 7.36 -7.83 -2.02
CA SER A 62 8.09 -6.68 -2.57
C SER A 62 9.57 -6.61 -2.16
N GLY A 63 9.98 -7.35 -1.12
CA GLY A 63 11.35 -7.32 -0.61
C GLY A 63 11.82 -5.96 -0.07
N LEU A 64 10.88 -5.06 0.23
CA LEU A 64 11.15 -3.71 0.71
C LEU A 64 11.68 -3.73 2.15
N SER A 65 12.51 -2.74 2.48
CA SER A 65 13.02 -2.56 3.83
C SER A 65 11.98 -1.86 4.73
N ARG A 66 12.41 -1.44 5.93
CA ARG A 66 11.52 -0.77 6.89
C ARG A 66 11.20 0.68 6.50
N LEU A 67 12.11 1.32 5.77
CA LEU A 67 11.99 2.73 5.40
C LEU A 67 11.40 2.92 3.99
N ASP A 68 11.59 1.91 3.12
CA ASP A 68 10.96 1.86 1.81
C ASP A 68 9.45 1.64 1.94
#